data_AF-A0A940NGZ9-F1
#
_entry.id   AF-A0A940NGZ9-F1
#
_cell.length_a   1.000
_cell.length_b   1.000
_cell.length_c   1.000
_cell.angle_alpha   90.00
_cell.angle_beta   90.00
_cell.angle_gamma   90.00
#
_symmetry.space_group_name_H-M   'P 1'
#
loop_
_entity.id
_entity.type
_entity.pdbx_description
1 polymer ?
#
loop_
_entity_poly.entity_id
_entity_poly.type
_entity_poly.pdbx_seq_one_letter_code
_entity_poly.pdbx_strand_id
1 'polypeptide(L)'
;MLLPKPPLRRNVHYDAFNDSLWGGLSEISSEKVALIWTDFNKLLDEGFNDFLQISECIYKIAEDLTHTEYGIDHEVKFKVFLLGEGKNFPTI
;
A
#
# COMPACT_ATOMS: atom_id res chain seq x y z
N MET A 1 10.12 -19.69 -13.16
CA MET A 1 11.27 -19.08 -12.48
C MET A 1 10.72 -18.58 -11.15
N LEU A 2 11.10 -19.18 -10.02
CA LEU A 2 10.57 -18.79 -8.71
C LEU A 2 11.39 -17.58 -8.21
N LEU A 3 10.74 -16.43 -8.05
CA LEU A 3 11.35 -15.26 -7.42
C LEU A 3 11.78 -15.64 -5.98
N PRO A 4 12.97 -15.20 -5.52
CA PRO A 4 13.41 -15.51 -4.17
C PRO A 4 12.48 -14.85 -3.15
N LYS A 5 12.02 -15.62 -2.16
CA LYS A 5 11.27 -15.05 -1.03
C LYS A 5 12.12 -13.99 -0.35
N PRO A 6 11.59 -12.78 -0.09
CA PRO A 6 12.36 -11.75 0.57
C PRO A 6 12.79 -12.26 1.96
N PRO A 7 14.05 -12.02 2.37
CA PRO A 7 14.57 -12.54 3.62
C PRO A 7 13.81 -11.92 4.80
N LEU A 8 13.16 -12.75 5.63
CA LEU A 8 12.46 -12.31 6.84
C LEU A 8 13.49 -12.03 7.95
N ARG A 9 14.13 -10.85 7.96
CA ARG A 9 15.04 -10.46 9.06
C ARG A 9 14.82 -9.02 9.50
N ARG A 10 14.19 -8.82 10.67
CA ARG A 10 14.24 -7.69 11.65
C ARG A 10 14.28 -6.22 11.19
N ASN A 11 14.49 -5.91 9.92
CA ASN A 11 14.24 -4.62 9.29
C ASN A 11 12.91 -4.76 8.57
N VAL A 12 12.03 -3.76 8.70
CA VAL A 12 10.77 -3.72 7.96
C VAL A 12 11.13 -3.68 6.47
N HIS A 13 10.97 -4.80 5.78
CA HIS A 13 11.31 -4.92 4.36
C HIS A 13 10.16 -4.32 3.55
N TYR A 14 10.16 -3.00 3.39
CA TYR A 14 9.20 -2.29 2.56
C TYR A 14 9.18 -2.79 1.11
N ASP A 15 10.31 -3.33 0.63
CA ASP A 15 10.39 -4.05 -0.66
C ASP A 15 9.44 -5.25 -0.69
N ALA A 16 9.42 -6.06 0.36
CA ALA A 16 8.53 -7.22 0.43
C ALA A 16 7.05 -6.83 0.49
N PHE A 17 6.74 -5.71 1.17
CA PHE A 17 5.40 -5.13 1.17
C PHE A 17 5.01 -4.66 -0.24
N ASN A 18 5.90 -3.93 -0.92
CA ASN A 18 5.72 -3.45 -2.27
C ASN A 18 5.47 -4.61 -3.26
N ASP A 19 6.34 -5.63 -3.24
CA ASP A 19 6.24 -6.82 -4.08
C ASP A 19 4.91 -7.56 -3.86
N SER A 20 4.49 -7.70 -2.59
CA SER A 20 3.25 -8.40 -2.25
C SER A 20 2.01 -7.63 -2.71
N LEU A 21 2.01 -6.31 -2.54
CA LEU A 21 0.90 -5.45 -2.95
C LEU A 21 0.80 -5.43 -4.48
N TRP A 22 1.91 -5.31 -5.19
CA TRP A 22 1.97 -5.44 -6.65
C TRP A 22 1.46 -6.79 -7.15
N GLY A 23 1.92 -7.88 -6.53
CA GLY A 23 1.45 -9.23 -6.87
C GLY A 23 -0.07 -9.34 -6.73
N GLY A 24 -0.61 -8.94 -5.58
CA GLY A 24 -2.05 -8.95 -5.33
C GLY A 24 -2.84 -8.09 -6.31
N LEU A 25 -2.35 -6.90 -6.66
CA LEU A 25 -3.00 -6.01 -7.62
C LEU A 25 -2.99 -6.58 -9.04
N SER A 26 -1.89 -7.21 -9.46
CA SER A 26 -1.79 -7.84 -10.79
C SER A 26 -2.73 -9.04 -10.96
N GLU A 27 -3.07 -9.73 -9.87
CA GLU A 27 -4.04 -10.83 -9.88
C GLU A 27 -5.50 -10.32 -9.90
N ILE A 28 -5.73 -9.05 -9.51
CA ILE A 28 -7.05 -8.43 -9.50
C ILE A 28 -7.31 -7.81 -10.87
N SER A 29 -8.14 -8.46 -11.68
CA SER A 29 -8.59 -7.96 -12.98
C SER A 29 -9.64 -6.84 -12.91
N SER A 30 -9.53 -5.95 -11.91
CA SER A 30 -10.44 -4.83 -11.68
C SER A 30 -9.76 -3.50 -11.99
N GLU A 31 -10.46 -2.64 -12.74
CA GLU A 31 -10.06 -1.26 -12.98
C GLU A 31 -10.21 -0.36 -11.74
N LYS A 32 -10.85 -0.86 -10.67
CA LYS A 32 -11.11 -0.11 -9.44
C LYS A 32 -10.76 -0.96 -8.24
N VAL A 33 -9.81 -0.50 -7.44
CA VAL A 33 -9.34 -1.20 -6.24
C VAL A 33 -9.34 -0.25 -5.05
N ALA A 34 -9.82 -0.73 -3.92
CA ALA A 34 -9.80 -0.01 -2.66
C ALA A 34 -9.01 -0.80 -1.62
N LEU A 35 -7.99 -0.18 -1.04
CA LEU A 35 -7.31 -0.66 0.16
C LEU A 35 -7.99 -0.05 1.37
N ILE A 36 -8.59 -0.89 2.22
CA ILE A 36 -9.22 -0.46 3.47
C ILE A 36 -8.25 -0.80 4.61
N TRP A 37 -7.63 0.22 5.19
CA TRP A 37 -6.75 0.08 6.33
C TRP A 37 -7.52 0.42 7.61
N THR A 38 -7.92 -0.63 8.34
CA THR A 38 -8.69 -0.51 9.59
C THR A 38 -7.78 -0.37 10.81
N ASP A 39 -8.39 -0.09 11.96
CA ASP A 39 -7.72 0.02 13.26
C ASP A 39 -6.57 1.02 13.27
N PHE A 40 -6.71 2.08 12.46
CA PHE A 40 -5.71 3.11 12.26
C PHE A 40 -5.72 4.13 13.43
N ASN A 41 -5.44 3.61 14.62
CA ASN A 41 -5.55 4.33 15.88
C ASN A 41 -4.16 4.86 16.30
N LYS A 42 -4.12 6.00 16.99
CA LYS A 42 -2.90 6.53 17.65
C LYS A 42 -1.64 6.69 16.75
N LEU A 43 -1.81 6.82 15.43
CA LEU A 43 -0.72 7.07 14.49
C LEU A 43 0.27 8.15 14.98
N LEU A 44 -0.26 9.27 15.44
CA LEU A 44 0.53 10.43 15.86
C LEU A 44 1.39 10.18 17.10
N ASP A 45 1.10 9.13 17.88
CA ASP A 45 1.77 8.86 19.15
C ASP A 45 3.04 8.01 18.94
N GLU A 46 2.98 6.96 18.11
CA GLU A 46 4.09 5.99 17.98
C GLU A 46 4.32 5.47 16.55
N GLY A 47 3.43 5.75 15.58
CA GLY A 47 3.43 5.11 14.25
C GLY A 47 3.73 6.02 13.06
N PHE A 48 4.02 7.30 13.29
CA PHE A 48 4.07 8.29 12.21
C PHE A 48 5.16 8.02 11.16
N ASN A 49 6.38 7.65 11.58
CA ASN A 49 7.48 7.38 10.64
C ASN A 49 7.22 6.14 9.78
N ASP A 50 6.72 5.07 10.39
CA ASP A 50 6.35 3.84 9.65
C ASP A 50 5.23 4.13 8.66
N PHE A 51 4.25 4.95 9.06
CA PHE A 51 3.19 5.39 8.16
C PHE A 51 3.69 6.20 6.97
N LEU A 52 4.64 7.12 7.18
CA LEU A 52 5.22 7.85 6.05
C LEU A 52 5.89 6.91 5.05
N GLN A 53 6.64 5.91 5.55
CA GLN A 53 7.32 4.94 4.69
C GLN A 53 6.32 4.06 3.92
N ILE A 54 5.30 3.53 4.59
CA ILE A 54 4.23 2.74 3.94
C ILE A 54 3.47 3.61 2.92
N SER A 55 3.17 4.86 3.28
CA SER A 55 2.45 5.79 2.38
C SER A 55 3.26 6.09 1.13
N GLU A 56 4.58 6.24 1.24
CA GLU A 56 5.45 6.44 0.08
C GLU A 56 5.45 5.21 -0.84
N CYS A 57 5.49 3.99 -0.29
CA CYS A 57 5.37 2.77 -1.07
C CYS A 57 4.02 2.69 -1.80
N ILE A 58 2.92 2.91 -1.07
CA ILE A 58 1.56 2.90 -1.62
C ILE A 58 1.40 3.97 -2.71
N TYR A 59 1.96 5.16 -2.52
CA TYR A 59 1.91 6.24 -3.50
C TYR A 59 2.59 5.85 -4.82
N LYS A 60 3.82 5.28 -4.75
CA LYS A 60 4.54 4.83 -5.95
C LYS A 60 3.77 3.78 -6.72
N ILE A 61 3.20 2.80 -6.01
CA ILE A 61 2.32 1.80 -6.64
C ILE A 61 1.13 2.48 -7.31
N ALA A 62 0.45 3.38 -6.61
CA ALA A 62 -0.71 4.09 -7.16
C ALA A 62 -0.38 4.88 -8.43
N GLU A 63 0.80 5.50 -8.49
CA GLU A 63 1.32 6.21 -9.66
C GLU A 63 1.56 5.24 -10.82
N ASP A 64 2.33 4.18 -10.60
CA ASP A 64 2.64 3.18 -11.62
C ASP A 64 1.38 2.48 -12.16
N LEU A 65 0.36 2.24 -11.30
CA LEU A 65 -0.93 1.65 -11.68
C LEU A 65 -1.74 2.50 -12.68
N THR A 66 -1.43 3.80 -12.82
CA THR A 66 -2.06 4.65 -13.83
C THR A 66 -1.45 4.49 -15.21
N HIS A 67 -0.34 3.76 -15.31
CA HIS A 67 0.46 3.62 -16.51
C HIS A 67 0.56 2.14 -16.92
N THR A 68 -0.07 1.79 -18.05
CA THR A 68 -0.11 0.41 -18.58
C THR A 68 1.26 -0.15 -18.97
N GLU A 69 2.30 0.69 -19.04
CA GLU A 69 3.67 0.29 -19.38
C GLU A 69 4.39 -0.46 -18.26
N TYR A 70 3.86 -0.43 -17.03
CA TYR A 70 4.45 -1.07 -15.85
C TYR A 70 3.89 -2.47 -15.55
N GLY A 71 3.17 -3.07 -16.50
CA GLY A 71 2.81 -4.49 -16.44
C GLY A 71 1.38 -4.80 -16.01
N ILE A 72 0.50 -3.79 -15.89
CA ILE A 72 -0.95 -4.00 -15.85
C ILE A 72 -1.54 -3.62 -17.20
N ASP A 73 -2.39 -4.50 -17.71
CA ASP A 73 -3.04 -4.44 -19.01
C ASP A 73 -4.13 -3.35 -19.12
N HIS A 74 -4.49 -2.72 -18.01
CA HIS A 74 -5.43 -1.60 -17.93
C HIS A 74 -5.05 -0.63 -16.81
N GLU A 75 -5.56 0.61 -16.91
CA GLU A 75 -5.43 1.62 -15.85
C GLU A 75 -6.21 1.19 -14.59
N VAL A 76 -5.58 1.23 -13.42
CA VAL A 76 -6.24 0.91 -12.15
C VAL A 76 -6.44 2.15 -11.29
N LYS A 77 -7.71 2.46 -11.00
CA LYS A 77 -8.10 3.49 -10.04
C LYS A 77 -7.97 2.93 -8.64
N PHE A 78 -6.83 3.18 -8.03
CA PHE A 78 -6.51 2.75 -6.67
C PHE A 78 -6.85 3.82 -5.64
N LYS A 79 -7.58 3.46 -4.60
CA LYS A 79 -7.91 4.34 -3.47
C LYS A 79 -7.55 3.68 -2.15
N VAL A 80 -7.05 4.48 -1.22
CA VAL A 80 -6.77 4.04 0.15
C VAL A 80 -7.72 4.75 1.11
N PHE A 81 -8.37 3.98 1.96
CA PHE A 81 -9.22 4.47 3.04
C PHE A 81 -8.58 4.09 4.37
N LEU A 82 -8.30 5.11 5.19
CA LEU A 82 -7.83 4.92 6.55
C LEU A 82 -9.05 5.02 7.48
N LEU A 83 -9.33 3.95 8.21
CA LEU A 83 -10.45 3.85 9.15
C LEU A 83 -9.89 3.64 10.55
N GLY A 84 -10.24 4.55 11.47
CA GLY A 84 -9.84 4.47 12.86
C GLY A 84 -10.41 5.62 13.66
N GLU A 85 -9.93 5.74 14.89
CA GLU A 85 -10.39 6.71 15.87
C GLU A 85 -9.22 7.54 16.42
N GLY A 86 -9.56 8.69 17.02
CA GLY A 86 -8.62 9.57 17.69
C GLY A 86 -8.21 10.80 16.88
N LYS A 87 -7.18 11.50 17.36
CA LYS A 87 -6.76 12.81 16.82
C LYS A 87 -6.21 12.76 15.38
N ASN A 88 -5.99 11.57 14.85
CA ASN A 88 -5.52 11.36 13.48
C ASN A 88 -6.55 11.80 12.44
N PHE A 89 -7.84 11.77 12.81
CA PHE A 89 -8.97 12.10 11.95
C PHE A 89 -9.77 13.23 12.59
N PRO A 90 -9.38 14.50 12.39
CA PRO A 90 -10.17 15.60 12.91
C PRO A 90 -11.58 15.52 12.30
N THR A 91 -12.60 15.42 13.16
CA THR A 91 -13.99 15.61 12.76
C THR A 91 -14.13 17.05 12.24
N ILE A 92 -14.50 17.14 10.97
CA ILE A 92 -14.80 18.39 10.25
C ILE A 92 -16.08 19.00 10.82
#